data_AF-A0A917J389-F1
#
_entry.id   AF-A0A917J389-F1
#
_cell.length_a   1.000
_cell.length_b   1.000
_cell.length_c   1.000
_cell.angle_alpha   90.00
_cell.angle_beta   90.00
_cell.angle_gamma   90.00
#
_symmetry.space_group_name_H-M   'P 1'
#
loop_
_entity.id
_entity.type
_entity.pdbx_description
1 polymer ?
#
loop_
_entity_poly.entity_id
_entity_poly.type
_entity_poly.pdbx_seq_one_letter_code
_entity_poly.pdbx_strand_id
1 'polypeptide(L)'
;MMPFTFLRFIVLICVFSGILCLPASAVKAQAPGNIKDYLASKEIPKVILDYYNGKLKPSDELNILAALDSLRTKNNELRPFYILVVTKMAEKSIPAWTETLGKGCKEFLEFKPDFLIEFLGADNPLVSPAYTDKWMKKIAEEIKRTNEGREKDGATRSYQNAWTRCRASNKATLTLLYKKIESYL
;
A
#
# COMPACT_ATOMS: atom_id res chain seq x y z
N MET A 1 7.99 -61.43 52.14
CA MET A 1 6.77 -60.89 52.79
C MET A 1 6.50 -59.52 52.15
N MET A 2 5.50 -59.44 51.26
CA MET A 2 4.92 -58.16 50.77
C MET A 2 3.99 -57.60 51.88
N PRO A 3 3.66 -56.29 51.97
CA PRO A 3 2.99 -55.47 50.93
C PRO A 3 3.58 -54.06 50.73
N PHE A 4 3.60 -53.48 49.52
CA PHE A 4 2.48 -52.82 48.82
C PHE A 4 1.83 -51.67 49.62
N THR A 5 2.07 -50.42 49.20
CA THR A 5 1.03 -49.42 48.89
C THR A 5 1.69 -48.22 48.18
N PHE A 6 1.37 -47.97 46.89
CA PHE A 6 0.43 -46.94 46.40
C PHE A 6 0.96 -45.49 46.67
N LEU A 7 1.05 -44.51 45.78
CA LEU A 7 0.48 -44.26 44.45
C LEU A 7 0.97 -42.85 44.00
N ARG A 8 1.15 -42.66 42.68
CA ARG A 8 1.13 -41.38 41.91
C ARG A 8 2.22 -40.32 42.19
N PHE A 9 3.12 -40.13 41.23
CA PHE A 9 3.05 -38.94 40.38
C PHE A 9 3.31 -39.35 38.93
N ILE A 10 2.41 -38.89 38.08
CA ILE A 10 2.20 -39.33 36.70
C ILE A 10 3.28 -38.73 35.81
N VAL A 11 4.03 -39.60 35.15
CA VAL A 11 4.79 -39.30 33.94
C VAL A 11 3.77 -38.97 32.85
N LEU A 12 3.56 -37.68 32.58
CA LEU A 12 2.76 -37.26 31.44
C LEU A 12 3.68 -37.02 30.24
N ILE A 13 3.93 -38.10 29.50
CA ILE A 13 4.36 -38.04 28.11
C ILE A 13 3.11 -37.62 27.31
N CYS A 14 3.02 -36.33 26.99
CA CYS A 14 2.21 -35.83 25.88
C CYS A 14 3.21 -35.29 24.86
N VAL A 15 3.68 -36.17 23.99
CA VAL A 15 3.27 -36.22 22.58
C VAL A 15 3.58 -34.91 21.89
N PHE A 16 4.64 -34.97 21.09
CA PHE A 16 4.89 -34.18 19.88
C PHE A 16 3.59 -33.60 19.28
N SER A 17 3.16 -32.45 19.78
CA SER A 17 2.48 -31.47 18.94
C SER A 17 3.60 -30.72 18.25
N GLY A 18 4.14 -31.34 17.20
CA GLY A 18 4.75 -30.59 16.12
C GLY A 18 3.70 -29.60 15.66
N ILE A 19 3.75 -28.40 16.24
CA ILE A 19 3.27 -27.21 15.58
C ILE A 19 4.12 -27.21 14.32
N LEU A 20 3.54 -27.77 13.26
CA LEU A 20 3.79 -27.36 11.91
C LEU A 20 3.67 -25.84 11.97
N CYS A 21 4.81 -25.18 12.20
CA CYS A 21 5.11 -23.91 11.61
C CYS A 21 5.01 -24.16 10.11
N LEU A 22 3.78 -24.26 9.61
CA LEU A 22 3.47 -23.83 8.28
C LEU A 22 4.13 -22.47 8.21
N PRO A 23 5.12 -22.24 7.32
CA PRO A 23 5.48 -20.88 7.04
C PRO A 23 4.15 -20.22 6.72
N ALA A 24 3.74 -19.27 7.56
CA ALA A 24 2.66 -18.36 7.21
C ALA A 24 3.05 -17.93 5.82
N SER A 25 2.34 -18.43 4.81
CA SER A 25 2.64 -18.12 3.43
C SER A 25 2.77 -16.63 3.43
N ALA A 26 4.00 -16.14 3.29
CA ALA A 26 4.25 -14.74 3.18
C ALA A 26 3.42 -14.41 1.96
N VAL A 27 2.24 -13.83 2.18
CA VAL A 27 1.41 -13.30 1.12
C VAL A 27 2.37 -12.33 0.49
N LYS A 28 3.00 -12.76 -0.60
CA LYS A 28 4.00 -11.99 -1.29
C LYS A 28 3.25 -10.71 -1.61
N ALA A 29 3.81 -9.64 -1.05
CA ALA A 29 3.48 -8.25 -1.23
C ALA A 29 2.86 -7.98 -2.59
N GLN A 30 1.87 -7.08 -2.63
CA GLN A 30 1.08 -6.64 -3.79
C GLN A 30 1.88 -6.18 -5.04
N ALA A 31 2.74 -7.03 -5.58
CA ALA A 31 3.38 -6.86 -6.86
C ALA A 31 2.29 -6.90 -7.94
N PRO A 32 2.34 -6.01 -8.94
CA PRO A 32 1.48 -6.13 -10.10
C PRO A 32 1.57 -7.53 -10.72
N GLY A 33 0.41 -8.15 -10.97
CA GLY A 33 0.33 -9.37 -11.75
C GLY A 33 0.71 -9.17 -13.21
N ASN A 34 0.47 -10.19 -14.04
CA ASN A 34 0.68 -10.07 -15.48
C ASN A 34 -0.23 -8.99 -16.07
N ILE A 35 0.36 -8.03 -16.77
CA ILE A 35 -0.39 -6.91 -17.35
C ILE A 35 -1.48 -7.37 -18.32
N LYS A 36 -1.25 -8.46 -19.07
CA LYS A 36 -2.22 -8.97 -20.04
C LYS A 36 -3.53 -9.37 -19.38
N ASP A 37 -3.46 -9.90 -18.15
CA ASP A 37 -4.63 -10.34 -17.41
C ASP A 37 -5.47 -9.14 -16.95
N TYR A 38 -4.80 -8.06 -16.50
CA TYR A 38 -5.48 -6.81 -16.18
C TYR A 38 -6.15 -6.19 -17.41
N LEU A 39 -5.45 -6.17 -18.54
CA LEU A 39 -5.98 -5.61 -19.79
C LEU A 39 -7.16 -6.40 -20.38
N ALA A 40 -7.25 -7.69 -20.07
CA ALA A 40 -8.36 -8.55 -20.46
C ALA A 40 -9.51 -8.59 -19.44
N SER A 41 -9.32 -8.03 -18.24
CA SER A 41 -10.31 -8.08 -17.16
C SER A 41 -11.55 -7.26 -17.49
N LYS A 42 -12.72 -7.89 -17.35
CA LYS A 42 -14.03 -7.21 -17.44
C LYS A 42 -14.41 -6.45 -16.17
N GLU A 43 -13.71 -6.71 -15.06
CA GLU A 43 -13.94 -6.04 -13.78
C GLU A 43 -13.27 -4.67 -13.69
N ILE A 44 -12.19 -4.46 -14.45
CA ILE A 44 -11.50 -3.18 -14.47
C ILE A 44 -12.30 -2.19 -15.32
N PRO A 45 -12.69 -1.02 -14.79
CA PRO A 45 -13.43 -0.03 -15.55
C PRO A 45 -12.66 0.40 -16.80
N LYS A 46 -13.36 0.51 -17.93
CA LYS A 46 -12.78 0.86 -19.24
C LYS A 46 -11.92 2.12 -19.20
N VAL A 47 -12.32 3.13 -18.42
CA VAL A 47 -11.56 4.38 -18.23
C VAL A 47 -10.15 4.15 -17.68
N ILE A 48 -9.98 3.20 -16.75
CA ILE A 48 -8.68 2.85 -16.17
C ILE A 48 -7.80 2.17 -17.22
N LEU A 49 -8.37 1.27 -18.00
CA LEU A 49 -7.68 0.59 -19.11
C LEU A 49 -7.28 1.57 -20.20
N ASP A 50 -8.19 2.47 -20.60
CA ASP A 50 -7.94 3.46 -21.64
C ASP A 50 -6.86 4.47 -21.19
N TYR A 51 -6.84 4.86 -19.92
CA TYR A 51 -5.74 5.67 -19.38
C TYR A 51 -4.41 4.92 -19.40
N TYR A 52 -4.37 3.68 -18.90
CA TYR A 52 -3.14 2.88 -18.89
C TYR A 52 -2.54 2.74 -20.30
N ASN A 53 -3.40 2.50 -21.30
CA ASN A 53 -3.02 2.38 -22.71
C ASN A 53 -2.71 3.74 -23.39
N GLY A 54 -2.75 4.86 -22.67
CA GLY A 54 -2.46 6.19 -23.20
C GLY A 54 -3.53 6.75 -24.16
N LYS A 55 -4.72 6.16 -24.20
CA LYS A 55 -5.85 6.63 -25.02
C LYS A 55 -6.53 7.85 -24.41
N LEU A 56 -6.44 8.01 -23.09
CA LEU A 56 -6.94 9.16 -22.37
C LEU A 56 -5.78 10.01 -21.86
N LYS A 57 -5.91 11.33 -22.00
CA LYS A 57 -5.05 12.28 -21.30
C LYS A 57 -5.60 12.49 -19.88
N PRO A 58 -4.74 12.74 -18.88
CA PRO A 58 -5.18 13.10 -17.53
C PRO A 58 -5.73 14.54 -17.49
N SER A 59 -6.53 14.97 -18.47
CA SER A 59 -7.11 16.32 -18.53
C SER A 59 -8.58 16.36 -18.14
N ASP A 60 -9.20 15.21 -17.90
CA ASP A 60 -10.60 15.07 -17.55
C ASP A 60 -10.70 14.63 -16.08
N GLU A 61 -11.29 15.50 -15.26
CA GLU A 61 -11.45 15.35 -13.83
C GLU A 61 -12.12 14.02 -13.46
N LEU A 62 -13.15 13.63 -14.21
CA LEU A 62 -13.94 12.43 -13.93
C LEU A 62 -13.09 11.17 -14.02
N ASN A 63 -12.12 11.15 -14.95
CA ASN A 63 -11.23 10.01 -15.13
C ASN A 63 -10.23 9.88 -13.97
N ILE A 64 -9.80 11.02 -13.41
CA ILE A 64 -8.91 11.05 -12.24
C ILE A 64 -9.66 10.61 -10.99
N LEU A 65 -10.87 11.13 -10.77
CA LEU A 65 -11.73 10.73 -9.66
C LEU A 65 -12.03 9.23 -9.73
N ALA A 66 -12.36 8.70 -10.91
CA ALA A 66 -12.59 7.26 -11.10
C ALA A 66 -11.36 6.41 -10.75
N ALA A 67 -10.15 6.86 -11.10
CA ALA A 67 -8.92 6.16 -10.75
C ALA A 67 -8.62 6.20 -9.26
N LEU A 68 -8.83 7.34 -8.60
CA LEU A 68 -8.66 7.46 -7.15
C LEU A 68 -9.69 6.62 -6.40
N ASP A 69 -10.95 6.60 -6.84
CA ASP A 69 -11.99 5.74 -6.26
C ASP A 69 -11.64 4.25 -6.41
N SER A 70 -10.99 3.87 -7.52
CA SER A 70 -10.56 2.49 -7.75
C SER A 70 -9.53 2.01 -6.71
N LEU A 71 -8.77 2.90 -6.06
CA LEU A 71 -7.88 2.55 -4.95
C LEU A 71 -8.63 1.98 -3.73
N ARG A 72 -9.93 2.31 -3.59
CA ARG A 72 -10.80 1.80 -2.52
C ARG A 72 -11.34 0.40 -2.80
N THR A 73 -10.94 -0.23 -3.90
CA THR A 73 -11.36 -1.60 -4.23
C THR A 73 -11.14 -2.57 -3.08
N LYS A 74 -12.10 -3.48 -2.89
CA LYS A 74 -11.96 -4.64 -2.00
C LYS A 74 -11.23 -5.80 -2.68
N ASN A 75 -11.10 -5.79 -4.00
CA ASN A 75 -10.39 -6.82 -4.75
C ASN A 75 -8.87 -6.61 -4.61
N ASN A 76 -8.22 -7.48 -3.84
CA ASN A 76 -6.78 -7.43 -3.59
C ASN A 76 -5.93 -7.73 -4.84
N GLU A 77 -6.47 -8.44 -5.83
CA GLU A 77 -5.78 -8.82 -7.06
C GLU A 77 -5.70 -7.65 -8.05
N LEU A 78 -6.74 -6.81 -8.09
CA LEU A 78 -6.80 -5.63 -8.97
C LEU A 78 -6.14 -4.39 -8.37
N ARG A 79 -6.04 -4.31 -7.04
CA ARG A 79 -5.46 -3.13 -6.36
C ARG A 79 -4.05 -2.76 -6.85
N PRO A 80 -3.09 -3.68 -7.05
CA PRO A 80 -1.78 -3.34 -7.59
C PRO A 80 -1.85 -2.61 -8.94
N PHE A 81 -2.80 -3.00 -9.79
CA PHE A 81 -3.01 -2.34 -11.08
C PHE A 81 -3.58 -0.92 -10.91
N TYR A 82 -4.51 -0.71 -9.99
CA TYR A 82 -5.02 0.63 -9.69
C TYR A 82 -3.94 1.54 -9.10
N ILE A 83 -3.09 1.02 -8.20
CA ILE A 83 -1.93 1.78 -7.69
C ILE A 83 -0.99 2.14 -8.85
N LEU A 84 -0.70 1.22 -9.77
CA LEU A 84 0.12 1.47 -10.95
C LEU A 84 -0.46 2.58 -11.83
N VAL A 85 -1.76 2.56 -12.09
CA VAL A 85 -2.44 3.58 -12.90
C VAL A 85 -2.39 4.95 -12.22
N VAL A 86 -2.73 5.04 -10.93
CA VAL A 86 -2.66 6.31 -10.18
C VAL A 86 -1.23 6.83 -10.11
N THR A 87 -0.23 5.95 -9.98
CA THR A 87 1.18 6.34 -10.01
C THR A 87 1.54 7.00 -11.34
N LYS A 88 1.11 6.40 -12.47
CA LYS A 88 1.30 6.98 -13.82
C LYS A 88 0.53 8.29 -14.01
N MET A 89 -0.64 8.44 -13.36
CA MET A 89 -1.38 9.70 -13.34
C MET A 89 -0.63 10.78 -12.59
N ALA A 90 -0.12 10.50 -11.40
CA ALA A 90 0.68 11.43 -10.60
C ALA A 90 1.98 11.87 -11.31
N GLU A 91 2.52 11.04 -12.19
CA GLU A 91 3.68 11.38 -13.04
C GLU A 91 3.36 12.38 -14.15
N LYS A 92 2.19 12.22 -14.78
CA LYS A 92 1.80 12.93 -15.99
C LYS A 92 0.76 14.02 -15.72
N SER A 93 0.42 14.26 -14.46
CA SER A 93 -0.60 15.21 -14.08
C SER A 93 -0.18 16.64 -14.43
N ILE A 94 -1.08 17.36 -15.09
CA ILE A 94 -0.96 18.81 -15.25
C ILE A 94 -1.23 19.52 -13.90
N PRO A 95 -0.78 20.77 -13.71
CA PRO A 95 -0.94 21.50 -12.45
C PRO A 95 -2.36 21.47 -11.87
N ALA A 96 -3.38 21.55 -12.73
CA ALA A 96 -4.79 21.52 -12.36
C ALA A 96 -5.22 20.30 -11.52
N TRP A 97 -4.50 19.18 -11.61
CA TRP A 97 -4.87 17.93 -10.90
C TRP A 97 -3.91 17.56 -9.78
N THR A 98 -2.91 18.40 -9.55
CA THR A 98 -1.89 18.15 -8.53
C THR A 98 -2.54 18.05 -7.14
N GLU A 99 -3.54 18.88 -6.87
CA GLU A 99 -4.32 18.84 -5.63
C GLU A 99 -5.08 17.52 -5.47
N THR A 100 -5.95 17.17 -6.43
CA THR A 100 -6.81 15.99 -6.35
C THR A 100 -5.98 14.71 -6.21
N LEU A 101 -4.91 14.59 -7.00
CA LEU A 101 -4.00 13.44 -6.92
C LEU A 101 -3.17 13.45 -5.64
N GLY A 102 -2.68 14.61 -5.19
CA GLY A 102 -1.92 14.76 -3.94
C GLY A 102 -2.75 14.32 -2.73
N LYS A 103 -4.00 14.80 -2.64
CA LYS A 103 -4.97 14.38 -1.63
C LYS A 103 -5.23 12.87 -1.68
N GLY A 104 -5.53 12.34 -2.87
CA GLY A 104 -5.78 10.90 -3.04
C GLY A 104 -4.57 10.03 -2.67
N CYS A 105 -3.36 10.47 -3.00
CA CYS A 105 -2.13 9.77 -2.63
C CYS A 105 -1.90 9.77 -1.12
N LYS A 106 -2.10 10.93 -0.47
CA LYS A 106 -1.97 11.09 0.98
C LYS A 106 -2.99 10.22 1.71
N GLU A 107 -4.27 10.30 1.33
CA GLU A 107 -5.33 9.46 1.89
C GLU A 107 -5.01 7.97 1.71
N PHE A 108 -4.53 7.55 0.55
CA PHE A 108 -4.20 6.15 0.33
C PHE A 108 -3.06 5.66 1.24
N LEU A 109 -1.98 6.42 1.39
CA LEU A 109 -0.90 6.10 2.33
C LEU A 109 -1.42 6.04 3.78
N GLU A 110 -2.27 6.98 4.18
CA GLU A 110 -2.83 7.02 5.53
C GLU A 110 -3.75 5.84 5.82
N PHE A 111 -4.63 5.46 4.89
CA PHE A 111 -5.63 4.42 5.13
C PHE A 111 -5.14 3.00 4.82
N LYS A 112 -4.20 2.87 3.88
CA LYS A 112 -3.73 1.59 3.32
C LYS A 112 -2.19 1.56 3.17
N PRO A 113 -1.42 1.90 4.21
CA PRO A 113 0.04 2.05 4.12
C PRO A 113 0.73 0.77 3.65
N ASP A 114 0.31 -0.39 4.16
CA ASP A 114 0.89 -1.68 3.81
C ASP A 114 0.83 -1.96 2.30
N PHE A 115 -0.31 -1.69 1.66
CA PHE A 115 -0.48 -1.95 0.23
C PHE A 115 0.41 -1.06 -0.63
N LEU A 116 0.57 0.22 -0.24
CA LEU A 116 1.49 1.10 -0.96
C LEU A 116 2.96 0.71 -0.75
N ILE A 117 3.34 0.39 0.49
CA ILE A 117 4.71 -0.05 0.83
C ILE A 117 5.07 -1.31 0.05
N GLU A 118 4.18 -2.29 0.07
CA GLU A 118 4.35 -3.56 -0.64
C GLU A 118 4.44 -3.38 -2.16
N PHE A 119 3.58 -2.55 -2.74
CA PHE A 119 3.64 -2.22 -4.16
C PHE A 119 4.96 -1.54 -4.53
N LEU A 120 5.39 -0.53 -3.77
CA LEU A 120 6.60 0.25 -4.05
C LEU A 120 7.88 -0.55 -3.83
N GLY A 121 7.87 -1.52 -2.90
CA GLY A 121 8.98 -2.42 -2.62
C GLY A 121 8.96 -3.70 -3.46
N ALA A 122 8.02 -3.86 -4.38
CA ALA A 122 7.92 -5.04 -5.20
C ALA A 122 9.07 -5.10 -6.22
N ASP A 123 9.77 -6.23 -6.26
CA ASP A 123 10.68 -6.56 -7.35
C ASP A 123 9.86 -6.95 -8.58
N ASN A 124 9.42 -5.94 -9.34
CA ASN A 124 8.53 -6.10 -10.48
C ASN A 124 8.86 -5.06 -11.57
N PRO A 125 8.99 -5.46 -12.86
CA PRO A 125 9.37 -4.55 -13.94
C PRO A 125 8.36 -3.43 -14.22
N LEU A 126 7.12 -3.56 -13.76
CA LEU A 126 6.11 -2.51 -13.86
C LEU A 126 6.26 -1.43 -12.79
N VAL A 127 7.03 -1.70 -11.73
CA VAL A 127 7.27 -0.78 -10.61
C VAL A 127 8.64 -0.16 -10.76
N SER A 128 8.68 1.12 -11.12
CA SER A 128 9.96 1.85 -11.18
C SER A 128 10.41 2.26 -9.78
N PRO A 129 11.71 2.18 -9.45
CA PRO A 129 12.25 2.73 -8.19
C PRO A 129 11.94 4.23 -8.00
N ALA A 130 11.75 4.97 -9.11
CA ALA A 130 11.36 6.38 -9.06
C ALA A 130 9.94 6.60 -8.51
N TYR A 131 9.08 5.58 -8.49
CA TYR A 131 7.69 5.69 -8.02
C TYR A 131 7.63 6.09 -6.55
N THR A 132 8.52 5.57 -5.70
CA THR A 132 8.60 5.96 -4.30
C THR A 132 8.81 7.47 -4.17
N ASP A 133 9.75 8.02 -4.95
CA ASP A 133 10.04 9.45 -4.94
C ASP A 133 8.82 10.30 -5.29
N LYS A 134 8.14 9.90 -6.36
CA LYS A 134 6.98 10.60 -6.91
C LYS A 134 5.80 10.61 -5.93
N TRP A 135 5.51 9.47 -5.31
CA TRP A 135 4.50 9.37 -4.27
C TRP A 135 4.83 10.26 -3.08
N MET A 136 6.04 10.18 -2.53
CA MET A 136 6.41 10.97 -1.36
C MET A 136 6.38 12.47 -1.66
N LYS A 137 6.84 12.89 -2.84
CA LYS A 137 6.78 14.28 -3.26
C LYS A 137 5.34 14.77 -3.40
N LYS A 138 4.43 14.00 -4.01
CA LYS A 138 3.02 14.40 -4.13
C LYS A 138 2.31 14.50 -2.78
N ILE A 139 2.62 13.61 -1.85
CA ILE A 139 2.08 13.68 -0.49
C ILE A 139 2.63 14.91 0.23
N ALA A 140 3.92 15.22 0.07
CA ALA A 140 4.53 16.42 0.64
C ALA A 140 3.92 17.72 0.09
N GLU A 141 3.71 17.81 -1.23
CA GLU A 141 3.03 18.94 -1.87
C GLU A 141 1.61 19.14 -1.31
N GLU A 142 0.86 18.06 -1.07
CA GLU A 142 -0.45 18.13 -0.43
C GLU A 142 -0.38 18.59 1.04
N ILE A 143 0.62 18.13 1.79
CA ILE A 143 0.83 18.57 3.18
C ILE A 143 1.16 20.07 3.22
N LYS A 144 2.04 20.57 2.35
CA LYS A 144 2.36 22.00 2.21
C LYS A 144 1.09 22.82 2.00
N ARG A 145 0.30 22.42 1.00
CA ARG A 145 -0.91 23.11 0.61
C ARG A 145 -1.96 23.18 1.74
N THR A 146 -2.13 22.09 2.49
CA THR A 146 -3.18 22.00 3.52
C THR A 146 -2.73 22.44 4.92
N ASN A 147 -1.43 22.67 5.12
CA ASN A 147 -0.86 23.00 6.44
C ASN A 147 0.20 24.11 6.33
N GLU A 148 -0.05 25.15 5.53
CA GLU A 148 0.87 26.27 5.34
C GLU A 148 1.35 26.85 6.69
N GLY A 149 2.67 26.90 6.89
CA GLY A 149 3.32 27.33 8.13
C GLY A 149 3.29 26.32 9.28
N ARG A 150 2.68 25.15 9.08
CA ARG A 150 2.57 24.03 10.04
C ARG A 150 2.79 22.67 9.38
N GLU A 151 3.64 22.63 8.36
CA GLU A 151 3.84 21.46 7.51
C GLU A 151 4.36 20.26 8.30
N LYS A 152 5.28 20.50 9.26
CA LYS A 152 5.81 19.46 10.15
C LYS A 152 4.72 18.83 11.03
N ASP A 153 3.80 19.64 11.55
CA ASP A 153 2.66 19.12 12.32
C ASP A 153 1.71 18.34 11.41
N GLY A 154 1.50 18.81 10.17
CA GLY A 154 0.72 18.12 9.15
C GLY A 154 1.29 16.75 8.80
N ALA A 155 2.61 16.66 8.60
CA ALA A 155 3.33 15.43 8.36
C ALA A 155 3.26 14.48 9.55
N THR A 156 3.42 14.99 10.77
CA THR A 156 3.31 14.20 12.00
C THR A 156 1.92 13.60 12.16
N ARG A 157 0.85 14.36 11.92
CA ARG A 157 -0.53 13.84 11.95
C ARG A 157 -0.77 12.78 10.89
N SER A 158 -0.31 13.03 9.66
CA SER A 158 -0.40 12.06 8.57
C SER A 158 0.33 10.76 8.92
N TYR A 159 1.54 10.86 9.48
CA TYR A 159 2.32 9.71 9.94
C TYR A 159 1.59 8.92 11.01
N GLN A 160 1.01 9.59 12.02
CA GLN A 160 0.24 8.93 13.06
C GLN A 160 -0.98 8.18 12.49
N ASN A 161 -1.70 8.79 11.54
CA ASN A 161 -2.83 8.14 10.86
C ASN A 161 -2.37 6.86 10.16
N ALA A 162 -1.28 6.90 9.39
CA ALA A 162 -0.73 5.73 8.72
C ALA A 162 -0.19 4.69 9.71
N TRP A 163 0.51 5.12 10.75
CA TRP A 163 1.17 4.25 11.74
C TRP A 163 0.20 3.33 12.47
N THR A 164 -0.98 3.84 12.82
CA THR A 164 -2.02 3.05 13.50
C THR A 164 -2.59 1.94 12.63
N ARG A 165 -2.47 2.05 11.30
CA ARG A 165 -3.02 1.11 10.31
C ARG A 165 -1.95 0.23 9.67
N CYS A 166 -0.68 0.53 9.88
CA CYS A 166 0.45 -0.19 9.30
C CYS A 166 0.81 -1.42 10.15
N ARG A 167 1.02 -2.57 9.49
CA ARG A 167 1.51 -3.77 10.15
C ARG A 167 2.92 -3.56 10.70
N ALA A 168 3.25 -4.29 11.78
CA ALA A 168 4.52 -4.19 12.46
C ALA A 168 5.74 -4.38 11.54
N SER A 169 5.67 -5.33 10.60
CA SER A 169 6.74 -5.61 9.63
C SER A 169 7.04 -4.44 8.68
N ASN A 170 6.07 -3.57 8.41
CA ASN A 170 6.20 -2.46 7.46
C ASN A 170 6.47 -1.11 8.15
N LYS A 171 6.41 -1.04 9.48
CA LYS A 171 6.57 0.21 10.24
C LYS A 171 7.92 0.89 10.01
N ALA A 172 9.00 0.12 9.92
CA ALA A 172 10.33 0.67 9.61
C ALA A 172 10.35 1.35 8.24
N THR A 173 9.78 0.70 7.21
CA THR A 173 9.66 1.28 5.87
C THR A 173 8.75 2.50 5.88
N LEU A 174 7.63 2.47 6.60
CA LEU A 174 6.76 3.63 6.76
C LEU A 174 7.51 4.83 7.35
N THR A 175 8.32 4.63 8.38
CA THR A 175 9.17 5.69 8.96
C THR A 175 10.13 6.26 7.91
N LEU A 176 10.75 5.43 7.07
CA LEU A 176 11.63 5.90 5.99
C LEU A 176 10.87 6.71 4.94
N LEU A 177 9.66 6.28 4.57
CA LEU A 177 8.79 7.01 3.66
C LEU A 177 8.43 8.39 4.22
N TYR A 178 8.07 8.49 5.50
CA TYR A 178 7.74 9.78 6.12
C TYR A 178 8.94 10.70 6.30
N LYS A 179 10.13 10.18 6.62
CA LYS A 179 11.38 10.98 6.56
C LYS A 179 11.62 11.55 5.16
N LYS A 180 11.30 10.78 4.12
CA LYS A 180 11.39 11.25 2.74
C LYS A 180 10.33 12.32 2.41
N ILE A 181 9.09 12.15 2.87
CA ILE A 181 8.05 13.20 2.77
C ILE A 181 8.53 14.49 3.45
N GLU A 182 9.03 14.40 4.68
CA GLU A 182 9.54 15.54 5.45
C GLU A 182 10.72 16.24 4.76
N SER A 183 11.57 15.51 4.04
CA SER A 183 12.67 16.11 3.27
C SER A 183 12.19 17.01 2.11
N TYR A 184 10.92 16.90 1.72
CA TYR A 184 10.28 17.74 0.72
C TYR A 184 9.50 18.91 1.29
N LEU A 185 9.33 18.99 2.62
CA LEU A 185 8.61 20.05 3.33
C LEU A 185 9.52 21.28 3.53
#